data_AF-A0A9D8QUC7-F1
#
_entry.id   AF-A0A9D8QUC7-F1
#
_cell.length_a   1.000
_cell.length_b   1.000
_cell.length_c   1.000
_cell.angle_alpha   90.00
_cell.angle_beta   90.00
_cell.angle_gamma   90.00
#
_symmetry.space_group_name_H-M   'P 1'
#
loop_
_entity.id
_entity.type
_entity.pdbx_description
1 polymer ?
#
loop_
_entity_poly.entity_id
_entity_poly.type
_entity_poly.pdbx_seq_one_letter_code
_entity_poly.pdbx_strand_id
1 'polypeptide(L)'
;MQACLYPGNADLSKIREFFPDLGPGEMPVAGKSLVRHLVDLCGTLKVSEVFLLDRFLNPRLADDLGSGAYWSLQLHYLNSERISSLKQLLQMREKYSEKDEDALLIWGLFLPDIRNIEELFRPLDETDPDREDPEPGVYLYRNGKYYRSGVPILECDTLKRYFDINFRLLRNPGVYSLPGYSSQHGYGVGRNVAIMPRADVQTPVLIQDNVLISRGVSIKDGAIIGQFTVIDENTKVSRSIIMNNTYIGRNMVIREKIVNGRRVLDPASDSYVDLDDAFLADDFKTQSNGRLFFSFMEKLFALFLAVFELPLYLPVVLLWKYLKDMPYPAFLRTVYPKIWRAAVGPLQLVRFGSGSDYVFRYSDLRWPAEASASEKNMDDVYYYHHRNFFRMASVPLGSQLRRMLTLQKPDNTLRDEKDGLNA
;
A
#
# COMPACT_ATOMS: atom_id res chain seq x y z
N MET A 1 -21.60 -14.76 -20.40
CA MET A 1 -22.11 -13.65 -19.56
C MET A 1 -20.95 -12.74 -19.25
N GLN A 2 -21.08 -11.48 -19.61
CA GLN A 2 -20.04 -10.46 -19.53
C GLN A 2 -20.42 -9.40 -18.49
N ALA A 3 -19.47 -8.58 -18.04
CA ALA A 3 -19.77 -7.46 -17.16
C ALA A 3 -19.16 -6.15 -17.67
N CYS A 4 -19.91 -5.05 -17.54
CA CYS A 4 -19.42 -3.70 -17.78
C CYS A 4 -19.48 -2.91 -16.47
N LEU A 5 -18.33 -2.41 -16.03
CA LEU A 5 -18.18 -1.64 -14.80
C LEU A 5 -17.98 -0.16 -15.19
N TYR A 6 -18.86 0.71 -14.73
CA TYR A 6 -18.71 2.16 -14.85
C TYR A 6 -18.62 2.82 -13.48
N PRO A 7 -17.40 3.04 -12.95
CA PRO A 7 -17.18 3.76 -11.70
C PRO A 7 -17.54 5.26 -11.77
N GLY A 8 -17.61 5.82 -12.98
CA GLY A 8 -17.41 7.24 -13.29
C GLY A 8 -18.50 8.23 -12.92
N ASN A 9 -19.48 7.86 -12.09
CA ASN A 9 -20.57 8.76 -11.66
C ASN A 9 -20.76 8.87 -10.15
N ALA A 10 -19.90 8.25 -9.33
CA ALA A 10 -20.02 8.39 -7.89
C ALA A 10 -19.57 9.81 -7.48
N ASP A 11 -20.50 10.63 -7.00
CA ASP A 11 -20.24 11.94 -6.39
C ASP A 11 -19.52 11.75 -5.04
N LEU A 12 -18.28 11.27 -5.11
CA LEU A 12 -17.38 11.13 -3.97
C LEU A 12 -16.69 12.45 -3.63
N SER A 13 -17.13 13.58 -4.20
CA SER A 13 -16.56 14.91 -3.97
C SER A 13 -16.40 15.21 -2.48
N LYS A 14 -17.42 14.87 -1.68
CA LYS A 14 -17.43 15.05 -0.22
C LYS A 14 -16.36 14.24 0.50
N ILE A 15 -16.12 13.01 0.07
CA ILE A 15 -15.11 12.15 0.69
C ILE A 15 -13.70 12.45 0.19
N ARG A 16 -13.56 12.93 -1.05
CA ARG A 16 -12.26 13.24 -1.65
C ARG A 16 -11.49 14.31 -0.87
N GLU A 17 -12.19 15.21 -0.18
CA GLU A 17 -11.54 16.18 0.72
C GLU A 17 -10.71 15.47 1.82
N PHE A 18 -11.21 14.36 2.36
CA PHE A 18 -10.54 13.60 3.41
C PHE A 18 -9.40 12.73 2.88
N PHE A 19 -9.45 12.32 1.61
CA PHE A 19 -8.48 11.44 0.95
C PHE A 19 -7.95 12.05 -0.36
N PRO A 20 -7.11 13.10 -0.28
CA PRO A 20 -6.66 13.84 -1.47
C PRO A 20 -5.79 13.01 -2.42
N ASP A 21 -5.05 12.03 -1.87
CA ASP A 21 -4.08 11.23 -2.62
C ASP A 21 -4.69 9.99 -3.31
N LEU A 22 -5.99 9.73 -3.11
CA LEU A 22 -6.67 8.54 -3.60
C LEU A 22 -7.70 8.86 -4.68
N GLY A 23 -7.68 8.08 -5.76
CA GLY A 23 -8.74 8.06 -6.75
C GLY A 23 -10.04 7.45 -6.18
N PRO A 24 -11.23 7.85 -6.69
CA PRO A 24 -12.51 7.28 -6.26
C PRO A 24 -12.56 5.74 -6.29
N GLY A 25 -12.03 5.12 -7.34
CA GLY A 25 -11.99 3.67 -7.49
C GLY A 25 -10.93 2.96 -6.64
N GLU A 26 -9.93 3.70 -6.15
CA GLU A 26 -8.83 3.16 -5.32
C GLU A 26 -9.18 3.10 -3.84
N MET A 27 -10.26 3.78 -3.43
CA MET A 27 -10.63 3.91 -2.03
C MET A 27 -10.69 2.52 -1.37
N PRO A 28 -9.82 2.25 -0.37
CA PRO A 28 -9.73 0.92 0.20
C PRO A 28 -10.88 0.71 1.19
N VAL A 29 -11.65 -0.34 0.99
CA VAL A 29 -12.70 -0.81 1.90
C VAL A 29 -12.32 -2.21 2.35
N ALA A 30 -12.16 -2.39 3.66
CA ALA A 30 -11.65 -3.60 4.29
C ALA A 30 -10.37 -4.11 3.61
N GLY A 31 -9.45 -3.18 3.29
CA GLY A 31 -8.13 -3.47 2.72
C GLY A 31 -8.09 -3.72 1.20
N LYS A 32 -9.21 -3.72 0.49
CA LYS A 32 -9.22 -3.82 -0.99
C LYS A 32 -9.88 -2.61 -1.61
N SER A 33 -9.45 -2.21 -2.79
CA SER A 33 -10.12 -1.14 -3.54
C SER A 33 -11.59 -1.51 -3.83
N LEU A 34 -12.48 -0.51 -3.85
CA LEU A 34 -13.89 -0.72 -4.16
C LEU A 34 -14.09 -1.44 -5.51
N VAL A 35 -13.34 -1.03 -6.53
CA VAL A 35 -13.40 -1.67 -7.85
C VAL A 35 -12.97 -3.13 -7.77
N ARG A 36 -11.94 -3.47 -6.98
CA ARG A 36 -11.51 -4.85 -6.80
C ARG A 36 -12.58 -5.73 -6.17
N HIS A 37 -13.36 -5.22 -5.21
CA HIS A 37 -14.52 -5.96 -4.67
C HIS A 37 -15.59 -6.22 -5.73
N LEU A 38 -15.82 -5.28 -6.66
CA LEU A 38 -16.75 -5.49 -7.77
C LEU A 38 -16.23 -6.52 -8.77
N VAL A 39 -14.92 -6.52 -9.04
CA VAL A 39 -14.28 -7.55 -9.89
C VAL A 39 -14.30 -8.92 -9.20
N ASP A 40 -14.05 -8.99 -7.88
CA ASP A 40 -14.20 -10.21 -7.07
C ASP A 40 -15.63 -10.79 -7.22
N LEU A 41 -16.65 -9.92 -7.19
CA LEU A 41 -18.04 -10.31 -7.40
C LEU A 41 -18.28 -10.86 -8.81
N CYS A 42 -17.75 -10.21 -9.85
CA CYS A 42 -17.81 -10.71 -11.23
C CYS A 42 -17.13 -12.08 -11.38
N GLY A 43 -15.97 -12.27 -10.75
CA GLY A 43 -15.28 -13.57 -10.73
C GLY A 43 -16.11 -14.64 -10.04
N THR A 44 -16.79 -14.31 -8.94
CA THR A 44 -17.67 -15.26 -8.23
C THR A 44 -18.93 -15.60 -9.03
N LEU A 45 -19.42 -14.65 -9.83
CA LEU A 45 -20.47 -14.85 -10.83
C LEU A 45 -20.03 -15.66 -12.06
N LYS A 46 -18.74 -16.03 -12.15
CA LYS A 46 -18.14 -16.73 -13.30
C LYS A 46 -18.30 -15.98 -14.62
N VAL A 47 -18.21 -14.65 -14.56
CA VAL A 47 -18.15 -13.78 -15.73
C VAL A 47 -16.85 -14.05 -16.49
N SER A 48 -16.93 -14.20 -17.82
CA SER A 48 -15.75 -14.46 -18.66
C SER A 48 -14.93 -13.21 -18.97
N GLU A 49 -15.60 -12.08 -19.19
CA GLU A 49 -14.99 -10.82 -19.60
C GLU A 49 -15.58 -9.64 -18.81
N VAL A 50 -14.71 -8.76 -18.34
CA VAL A 50 -15.06 -7.55 -17.59
C VAL A 50 -14.50 -6.32 -18.31
N PHE A 51 -15.38 -5.43 -18.74
CA PHE A 51 -15.05 -4.14 -19.35
C PHE A 51 -15.09 -3.06 -18.27
N LEU A 52 -13.92 -2.61 -17.82
CA LEU A 52 -13.78 -1.55 -16.82
C LEU A 52 -13.59 -0.22 -17.54
N LEU A 53 -14.60 0.65 -17.44
CA LEU A 53 -14.56 2.00 -18.02
C LEU A 53 -13.99 2.98 -17.00
N ASP A 54 -12.67 3.17 -17.03
CA ASP A 54 -11.99 4.18 -16.22
C ASP A 54 -11.72 5.43 -17.04
N ARG A 55 -12.40 6.54 -16.69
CA ARG A 55 -12.22 7.85 -17.33
C ARG A 55 -10.79 8.36 -17.24
N PHE A 56 -10.10 8.06 -16.14
CA PHE A 56 -8.79 8.63 -15.85
C PHE A 56 -7.65 7.65 -16.16
N LEU A 57 -7.95 6.42 -16.57
CA LEU A 57 -6.99 5.33 -16.79
C LEU A 57 -5.94 5.29 -15.67
N ASN A 58 -6.39 5.10 -14.43
CA ASN A 58 -5.50 5.17 -13.30
C ASN A 58 -4.50 3.99 -13.33
N PRO A 59 -3.19 4.22 -13.52
CA PRO A 59 -2.21 3.16 -13.66
C PRO A 59 -2.13 2.27 -12.41
N ARG A 60 -2.32 2.85 -11.22
CA ARG A 60 -2.29 2.09 -9.96
C ARG A 60 -3.42 1.07 -9.86
N LEU A 61 -4.60 1.40 -10.41
CA LEU A 61 -5.73 0.49 -10.44
C LEU A 61 -5.49 -0.64 -11.44
N ALA A 62 -4.89 -0.32 -12.59
CA ALA A 62 -4.48 -1.33 -13.58
C ALA A 62 -3.38 -2.25 -13.03
N ASP A 63 -2.43 -1.73 -12.26
CA ASP A 63 -1.39 -2.52 -11.59
C ASP A 63 -1.98 -3.46 -10.51
N ASP A 64 -2.99 -3.01 -9.75
CA ASP A 64 -3.67 -3.81 -8.72
C ASP A 64 -4.54 -4.95 -9.30
N LEU A 65 -5.24 -4.68 -10.40
CA LEU A 65 -6.18 -5.62 -11.03
C LEU A 65 -5.51 -6.51 -12.09
N GLY A 66 -4.45 -6.04 -12.75
CA GLY A 66 -3.73 -6.78 -13.79
C GLY A 66 -4.62 -7.15 -14.99
N SER A 67 -4.36 -8.31 -15.62
CA SER A 67 -5.13 -8.78 -16.78
C SER A 67 -6.46 -9.48 -16.43
N GLY A 68 -6.75 -9.65 -15.13
CA GLY A 68 -7.89 -10.43 -14.65
C GLY A 68 -7.66 -11.93 -14.52
N ALA A 69 -6.46 -12.41 -14.89
CA ALA A 69 -6.09 -13.83 -14.81
C ALA A 69 -6.28 -14.44 -13.40
N TYR A 70 -6.13 -13.63 -12.34
CA TYR A 70 -6.36 -14.06 -10.95
C TYR A 70 -7.80 -14.61 -10.73
N TRP A 71 -8.79 -14.04 -11.40
CA TRP A 71 -10.20 -14.44 -11.30
C TRP A 71 -10.64 -15.40 -12.42
N SER A 72 -9.70 -15.87 -13.26
CA SER A 72 -10.02 -16.65 -14.47
C SER A 72 -10.96 -15.90 -15.44
N LEU A 73 -10.84 -14.57 -15.51
CA LEU A 73 -11.57 -13.70 -16.44
C LEU A 73 -10.60 -12.80 -17.21
N GLN A 74 -11.07 -12.18 -18.29
CA GLN A 74 -10.32 -11.15 -19.01
C GLN A 74 -10.79 -9.75 -18.62
N LEU A 75 -9.87 -8.91 -18.17
CA LEU A 75 -10.13 -7.50 -17.85
C LEU A 75 -9.72 -6.60 -19.01
N HIS A 76 -10.69 -5.85 -19.54
CA HIS A 76 -10.48 -4.86 -20.59
C HIS A 76 -10.61 -3.46 -19.98
N TYR A 77 -9.52 -2.70 -20.00
CA TYR A 77 -9.50 -1.30 -19.59
C TYR A 77 -9.91 -0.43 -20.76
N LEU A 78 -11.08 0.20 -20.66
CA LEU A 78 -11.60 1.07 -21.68
C LEU A 78 -11.48 2.53 -21.23
N ASN A 79 -10.80 3.33 -22.05
CA ASN A 79 -10.84 4.77 -21.92
C ASN A 79 -12.11 5.30 -22.60
N SER A 80 -12.87 6.14 -21.91
CA SER A 80 -14.07 6.74 -22.47
C SER A 80 -14.31 8.13 -21.92
N GLU A 81 -14.94 8.96 -22.75
CA GLU A 81 -15.60 10.18 -22.30
C GLU A 81 -16.76 9.85 -21.33
N ARG A 82 -17.36 10.88 -20.74
CA ARG A 82 -18.50 10.69 -19.85
C ARG A 82 -19.65 10.06 -20.63
N ILE A 83 -20.02 8.83 -20.25
CA ILE A 83 -21.26 8.20 -20.69
C ILE A 83 -22.40 8.66 -19.79
N SER A 84 -23.59 8.76 -20.37
CA SER A 84 -24.80 9.25 -19.69
C SER A 84 -25.92 8.22 -19.58
N SER A 85 -25.80 7.05 -20.22
CA SER A 85 -26.85 6.03 -20.19
C SER A 85 -26.33 4.59 -20.19
N LEU A 86 -27.18 3.65 -19.76
CA LEU A 86 -26.87 2.21 -19.75
C LEU A 86 -26.68 1.67 -21.18
N LYS A 87 -27.41 2.22 -22.14
CA LYS A 87 -27.27 1.86 -23.55
C LYS A 87 -25.90 2.21 -24.10
N GLN A 88 -25.35 3.39 -23.75
CA GLN A 88 -23.99 3.76 -24.15
C GLN A 88 -22.96 2.84 -23.51
N LEU A 89 -23.14 2.47 -22.23
CA LEU A 89 -22.28 1.50 -21.55
C LEU A 89 -22.26 0.15 -22.28
N LEU A 90 -23.44 -0.35 -22.69
CA LEU A 90 -23.54 -1.60 -23.44
C LEU A 90 -22.95 -1.47 -24.86
N GLN A 91 -23.17 -0.36 -25.56
CA GLN A 91 -22.61 -0.13 -26.90
C GLN A 91 -21.07 -0.12 -26.92
N MET A 92 -20.42 0.30 -25.83
CA MET A 92 -18.97 0.23 -25.71
C MET A 92 -18.46 -1.22 -25.71
N ARG A 93 -19.24 -2.15 -25.15
CA ARG A 93 -18.99 -3.60 -25.20
C ARG A 93 -19.10 -4.14 -26.63
N GLU A 94 -20.11 -3.71 -27.38
CA GLU A 94 -20.38 -4.21 -28.74
C GLU A 94 -19.22 -3.98 -29.72
N LYS A 95 -18.28 -3.07 -29.41
CA LYS A 95 -17.05 -2.90 -30.20
C LYS A 95 -16.09 -4.08 -30.09
N TYR A 96 -16.21 -4.88 -29.03
CA TYR A 96 -15.25 -5.93 -28.67
C TYR A 96 -15.88 -7.31 -28.54
N SER A 97 -17.21 -7.41 -28.42
CA SER A 97 -17.94 -8.67 -28.17
C SER A 97 -19.22 -8.77 -29.01
N GLU A 98 -19.73 -10.00 -29.19
CA GLU A 98 -20.95 -10.31 -29.91
C GLU A 98 -22.22 -9.72 -29.27
N LYS A 99 -23.23 -9.44 -30.09
CA LYS A 99 -24.41 -8.62 -29.75
C LYS A 99 -25.49 -9.29 -28.88
N ASP A 100 -25.39 -10.59 -28.59
CA ASP A 100 -26.50 -11.35 -28.00
C ASP A 100 -26.22 -12.01 -26.63
N GLU A 101 -25.06 -11.74 -26.02
CA GLU A 101 -24.80 -12.24 -24.67
C GLU A 101 -25.43 -11.41 -23.55
N ASP A 102 -26.00 -12.12 -22.57
CA ASP A 102 -26.37 -11.57 -21.25
C ASP A 102 -25.20 -10.77 -20.65
N ALA A 103 -25.50 -9.56 -20.16
CA ALA A 103 -24.51 -8.68 -19.55
C ALA A 103 -24.94 -8.17 -18.17
N LEU A 104 -23.99 -8.16 -17.24
CA LEU A 104 -24.08 -7.41 -15.99
C LEU A 104 -23.58 -5.98 -16.23
N LEU A 105 -24.36 -4.99 -15.87
CA LEU A 105 -23.97 -3.59 -15.96
C LEU A 105 -23.94 -3.02 -14.54
N ILE A 106 -22.78 -2.55 -14.08
CA ILE A 106 -22.63 -1.93 -12.76
C ILE A 106 -22.37 -0.45 -12.95
N TRP A 107 -23.29 0.37 -12.44
CA TRP A 107 -23.26 1.82 -12.59
C TRP A 107 -22.96 2.48 -11.24
N GLY A 108 -21.77 3.04 -11.07
CA GLY A 108 -21.32 3.70 -9.84
C GLY A 108 -20.29 2.91 -9.02
N LEU A 109 -19.90 3.49 -7.88
CA LEU A 109 -18.95 2.91 -6.91
C LEU A 109 -19.65 2.65 -5.58
N PHE A 110 -19.99 1.39 -5.35
CA PHE A 110 -20.69 0.93 -4.15
C PHE A 110 -20.41 -0.57 -3.95
N LEU A 111 -20.87 -1.13 -2.84
CA LEU A 111 -20.89 -2.58 -2.61
C LEU A 111 -22.33 -3.07 -2.48
N PRO A 112 -22.81 -4.03 -3.31
CA PRO A 112 -24.10 -4.68 -3.10
C PRO A 112 -24.25 -5.28 -1.69
N ASP A 113 -25.27 -4.88 -0.94
CA ASP A 113 -25.56 -5.48 0.35
C ASP A 113 -26.32 -6.79 0.19
N ILE A 114 -25.57 -7.86 -0.09
CA ILE A 114 -26.10 -9.19 -0.37
C ILE A 114 -25.48 -10.25 0.54
N ARG A 115 -26.30 -11.25 0.89
CA ARG A 115 -25.84 -12.44 1.63
C ARG A 115 -25.50 -13.60 0.71
N ASN A 116 -26.22 -13.70 -0.40
CA ASN A 116 -25.99 -14.66 -1.46
C ASN A 116 -26.02 -13.93 -2.81
N ILE A 117 -25.23 -14.42 -3.74
CA ILE A 117 -25.09 -13.90 -5.10
C ILE A 117 -26.43 -13.98 -5.86
N GLU A 118 -27.27 -14.97 -5.55
CA GLU A 118 -28.59 -15.13 -6.14
C GLU A 118 -29.53 -13.94 -5.89
N GLU A 119 -29.33 -13.20 -4.79
CA GLU A 119 -30.11 -12.00 -4.44
C GLU A 119 -29.93 -10.89 -5.49
N LEU A 120 -28.79 -10.85 -6.19
CA LEU A 120 -28.58 -9.90 -7.30
C LEU A 120 -29.58 -10.06 -8.44
N PHE A 121 -30.14 -11.26 -8.59
CA PHE A 121 -31.04 -11.58 -9.70
C PHE A 121 -32.51 -11.56 -9.28
N ARG A 122 -32.85 -11.19 -8.05
CA ARG A 122 -34.23 -11.16 -7.54
C ARG A 122 -34.41 -10.13 -6.41
N PRO A 123 -35.34 -9.15 -6.53
CA PRO A 123 -36.23 -8.86 -7.66
C PRO A 123 -35.52 -8.11 -8.79
N LEU A 124 -36.09 -8.21 -10.00
CA LEU A 124 -35.64 -7.53 -11.21
C LEU A 124 -36.75 -6.63 -11.74
N ASP A 125 -36.52 -5.32 -11.73
CA ASP A 125 -37.47 -4.33 -12.21
C ASP A 125 -37.04 -3.84 -13.61
N GLU A 126 -37.94 -3.87 -14.59
CA GLU A 126 -37.64 -3.37 -15.94
C GLU A 126 -37.35 -1.85 -15.88
N THR A 127 -36.26 -1.42 -16.51
CA THR A 127 -35.78 -0.04 -16.46
C THR A 127 -35.55 0.52 -17.85
N ASP A 128 -35.74 1.83 -17.99
CA ASP A 128 -35.45 2.56 -19.22
C ASP A 128 -33.93 2.65 -19.45
N PRO A 129 -33.39 2.09 -20.55
CA PRO A 129 -31.96 2.13 -20.86
C PRO A 129 -31.46 3.48 -21.36
N ASP A 130 -32.35 4.34 -21.86
CA ASP A 130 -32.03 5.67 -22.38
C ASP A 130 -32.19 6.77 -21.31
N ARG A 131 -32.52 6.39 -20.06
CA ARG A 131 -32.53 7.31 -18.91
C ARG A 131 -31.15 7.97 -18.74
N GLU A 132 -31.16 9.29 -18.72
CA GLU A 132 -29.96 10.10 -18.46
C GLU A 132 -29.54 9.99 -16.99
N ASP A 133 -28.25 9.74 -16.76
CA ASP A 133 -27.62 9.50 -15.45
C ASP A 133 -28.44 8.54 -14.55
N PRO A 134 -28.44 7.23 -14.87
CA PRO A 134 -29.04 6.20 -14.04
C PRO A 134 -28.60 6.29 -12.58
N GLU A 135 -29.47 5.89 -11.67
CA GLU A 135 -29.11 5.77 -10.26
C GLU A 135 -28.01 4.71 -10.05
N PRO A 136 -27.16 4.85 -9.03
CA PRO A 136 -26.20 3.82 -8.71
C PRO A 136 -26.88 2.47 -8.45
N GLY A 137 -26.32 1.41 -9.02
CA GLY A 137 -26.91 0.08 -8.90
C GLY A 137 -26.35 -0.97 -9.84
N VAL A 138 -26.83 -2.19 -9.63
CA VAL A 138 -26.54 -3.34 -10.48
C VAL A 138 -27.71 -3.52 -11.45
N TYR A 139 -27.38 -3.62 -12.72
CA TYR A 139 -28.31 -3.78 -13.83
C TYR A 139 -27.97 -5.05 -14.61
N LEU A 140 -28.97 -5.65 -15.23
CA LEU A 140 -28.86 -6.86 -16.04
C LEU A 140 -29.47 -6.62 -17.41
N TYR A 141 -28.71 -6.89 -18.46
CA TYR A 141 -29.20 -6.96 -19.83
C TYR A 141 -29.46 -8.41 -20.20
N ARG A 142 -30.71 -8.73 -20.58
CA ARG A 142 -31.14 -10.07 -21.00
C ARG A 142 -32.27 -9.96 -22.02
N ASN A 143 -32.16 -10.71 -23.12
CA ASN A 143 -33.17 -10.77 -24.19
C ASN A 143 -33.61 -9.39 -24.70
N GLY A 144 -32.66 -8.47 -24.91
CA GLY A 144 -32.96 -7.11 -25.40
C GLY A 144 -33.58 -6.15 -24.38
N LYS A 145 -33.79 -6.59 -23.14
CA LYS A 145 -34.37 -5.80 -22.05
C LYS A 145 -33.35 -5.51 -20.95
N TYR A 146 -33.60 -4.43 -20.22
CA TYR A 146 -32.77 -3.97 -19.11
C TYR A 146 -33.56 -4.11 -17.82
N TYR A 147 -32.91 -4.68 -16.81
CA TYR A 147 -33.47 -4.87 -15.50
C TYR A 147 -32.56 -4.25 -14.45
N ARG A 148 -33.13 -3.59 -13.44
CA ARG A 148 -32.41 -3.16 -12.25
C ARG A 148 -32.59 -4.20 -11.15
N SER A 149 -31.50 -4.54 -10.48
CA SER A 149 -31.55 -5.35 -9.26
C SER A 149 -32.10 -4.54 -8.10
N GLY A 150 -33.07 -5.09 -7.37
CA GLY A 150 -33.65 -4.45 -6.18
C GLY A 150 -32.80 -4.56 -4.91
N VAL A 151 -31.53 -4.99 -5.01
CA VAL A 151 -30.66 -5.13 -3.85
C VAL A 151 -30.25 -3.78 -3.26
N PRO A 152 -30.18 -3.65 -1.93
CA PRO A 152 -29.62 -2.46 -1.32
C PRO A 152 -28.14 -2.31 -1.65
N ILE A 153 -27.66 -1.07 -1.71
CA ILE A 153 -26.27 -0.74 -2.02
C ILE A 153 -25.61 -0.04 -0.84
N LEU A 154 -24.34 -0.33 -0.62
CA LEU A 154 -23.49 0.31 0.38
C LEU A 154 -22.62 1.35 -0.30
N GLU A 155 -23.08 2.60 -0.25
CA GLU A 155 -22.34 3.75 -0.76
C GLU A 155 -21.43 4.31 0.32
N CYS A 156 -20.20 4.59 -0.07
CA CYS A 156 -19.24 5.31 0.75
C CYS A 156 -19.33 6.80 0.38
N ASP A 157 -20.39 7.49 0.77
CA ASP A 157 -20.63 8.92 0.44
C ASP A 157 -20.23 9.89 1.57
N THR A 158 -20.23 9.40 2.81
CA THR A 158 -19.83 10.12 4.02
C THR A 158 -18.75 9.35 4.79
N LEU A 159 -17.91 10.08 5.53
CA LEU A 159 -16.84 9.46 6.32
C LEU A 159 -17.38 8.42 7.32
N LYS A 160 -18.53 8.73 7.93
CA LYS A 160 -19.24 7.82 8.83
C LYS A 160 -19.67 6.52 8.13
N ARG A 161 -20.30 6.59 6.95
CA ARG A 161 -20.71 5.39 6.21
C ARG A 161 -19.50 4.57 5.78
N TYR A 162 -18.45 5.22 5.27
CA TYR A 162 -17.20 4.55 4.94
C TYR A 162 -16.63 3.79 6.16
N PHE A 163 -16.58 4.43 7.33
CA PHE A 163 -16.13 3.80 8.57
C PHE A 163 -17.01 2.60 8.96
N ASP A 164 -18.33 2.78 8.95
CA ASP A 164 -19.29 1.74 9.34
C ASP A 164 -19.25 0.53 8.39
N ILE A 165 -19.14 0.75 7.07
CA ILE A 165 -19.02 -0.30 6.05
C ILE A 165 -17.75 -1.14 6.27
N ASN A 166 -16.63 -0.49 6.56
CA ASN A 166 -15.36 -1.17 6.84
C ASN A 166 -15.49 -2.13 8.04
N PHE A 167 -16.05 -1.67 9.16
CA PHE A 167 -16.24 -2.52 10.34
C PHE A 167 -17.34 -3.56 10.17
N ARG A 168 -18.34 -3.29 9.34
CA ARG A 168 -19.35 -4.27 8.94
C ARG A 168 -18.69 -5.44 8.23
N LEU A 169 -17.90 -5.16 7.19
CA LEU A 169 -17.20 -6.20 6.42
C LEU A 169 -16.14 -6.93 7.26
N LEU A 170 -15.43 -6.22 8.14
CA LEU A 170 -14.47 -6.84 9.05
C LEU A 170 -15.12 -7.89 9.97
N ARG A 171 -16.34 -7.61 10.45
CA ARG A 171 -17.08 -8.52 11.35
C ARG A 171 -17.78 -9.64 10.59
N ASN A 172 -18.41 -9.31 9.47
CA ASN A 172 -19.13 -10.26 8.65
C ASN A 172 -18.97 -9.87 7.17
N PRO A 173 -18.00 -10.49 6.48
CA PRO A 173 -17.72 -10.13 5.09
C PRO A 173 -18.78 -10.67 4.11
N GLY A 174 -19.64 -11.61 4.52
CA GLY A 174 -20.69 -12.16 3.66
C GLY A 174 -20.11 -12.81 2.39
N VAL A 175 -20.54 -12.32 1.23
CA VAL A 175 -20.03 -12.76 -0.09
C VAL A 175 -18.65 -12.19 -0.43
N TYR A 176 -18.20 -11.16 0.30
CA TYR A 176 -16.93 -10.50 0.01
C TYR A 176 -15.76 -11.29 0.58
N SER A 177 -14.66 -11.31 -0.15
CA SER A 177 -13.42 -11.91 0.34
C SER A 177 -12.53 -10.83 0.95
N LEU A 178 -12.11 -11.01 2.21
CA LEU A 178 -11.15 -10.12 2.85
C LEU A 178 -9.71 -10.52 2.47
N PRO A 179 -8.77 -9.56 2.39
CA PRO A 179 -7.37 -9.88 2.13
C PRO A 179 -6.71 -10.55 3.33
N GLY A 180 -5.61 -11.26 3.08
CA GLY A 180 -4.81 -11.93 4.10
C GLY A 180 -5.20 -13.39 4.33
N TYR A 181 -4.34 -14.09 5.06
CA TYR A 181 -4.51 -15.49 5.43
C TYR A 181 -5.04 -15.58 6.85
N SER A 182 -6.01 -16.46 7.07
CA SER A 182 -6.48 -16.80 8.41
C SER A 182 -7.29 -18.08 8.42
N SER A 183 -7.20 -18.81 9.52
CA SER A 183 -8.09 -19.94 9.85
C SER A 183 -9.26 -19.52 10.76
N GLN A 184 -9.27 -18.28 11.28
CA GLN A 184 -10.25 -17.76 12.22
C GLN A 184 -11.06 -16.59 11.62
N HIS A 185 -12.38 -16.61 11.84
CA HIS A 185 -13.27 -15.54 11.40
C HIS A 185 -12.93 -14.21 12.08
N GLY A 186 -12.91 -13.12 11.29
CA GLY A 186 -12.58 -11.79 11.78
C GLY A 186 -11.10 -11.58 12.11
N TYR A 187 -10.22 -12.55 11.83
CA TYR A 187 -8.78 -12.38 11.85
C TYR A 187 -8.29 -12.46 10.40
N GLY A 188 -7.47 -11.52 9.95
CA GLY A 188 -6.86 -11.57 8.62
C GLY A 188 -5.46 -10.98 8.68
N VAL A 189 -4.45 -11.73 8.25
CA VAL A 189 -3.05 -11.27 8.29
C VAL A 189 -2.40 -11.43 6.93
N GLY A 190 -1.85 -10.34 6.42
CA GLY A 190 -1.12 -10.27 5.17
C GLY A 190 0.26 -10.91 5.23
N ARG A 191 1.04 -10.68 4.18
CA ARG A 191 2.43 -11.12 4.05
C ARG A 191 3.38 -10.17 4.74
N ASN A 192 4.53 -10.69 5.20
CA ASN A 192 5.59 -9.89 5.82
C ASN A 192 5.07 -9.01 6.99
N VAL A 193 4.18 -9.57 7.80
CA VAL A 193 3.69 -8.93 9.02
C VAL A 193 4.58 -9.34 10.19
N ALA A 194 5.16 -8.35 10.87
CA ALA A 194 5.99 -8.55 12.04
C ALA A 194 5.27 -8.04 13.30
N ILE A 195 4.86 -8.95 14.17
CA ILE A 195 4.27 -8.64 15.47
C ILE A 195 5.32 -8.87 16.55
N MET A 196 5.76 -7.79 17.21
CA MET A 196 6.83 -7.85 18.20
C MET A 196 6.33 -8.44 19.54
N PRO A 197 7.22 -9.04 20.36
CA PRO A 197 6.82 -9.62 21.64
C PRO A 197 6.15 -8.58 22.57
N ARG A 198 5.15 -9.02 23.32
CA ARG A 198 4.30 -8.20 24.21
C ARG A 198 3.27 -7.31 23.49
N ALA A 199 3.13 -7.39 22.18
CA ALA A 199 1.96 -6.84 21.52
C ALA A 199 0.71 -7.71 21.84
N ASP A 200 -0.40 -7.06 22.16
CA ASP A 200 -1.71 -7.68 22.39
C ASP A 200 -2.61 -7.32 21.20
N VAL A 201 -2.93 -8.30 20.36
CA VAL A 201 -3.74 -8.11 19.15
C VAL A 201 -4.98 -8.98 19.25
N GLN A 202 -6.14 -8.33 19.40
CA GLN A 202 -7.41 -8.99 19.61
C GLN A 202 -8.28 -8.94 18.35
N THR A 203 -9.06 -9.99 18.14
CA THR A 203 -10.05 -10.05 17.06
C THR A 203 -11.28 -9.18 17.38
N PRO A 204 -11.97 -8.65 16.36
CA PRO A 204 -11.64 -8.77 14.95
C PRO A 204 -10.49 -7.82 14.54
N VAL A 205 -9.59 -8.26 13.68
CA VAL A 205 -8.50 -7.44 13.16
C VAL A 205 -8.14 -7.88 11.74
N LEU A 206 -7.93 -6.90 10.87
CA LEU A 206 -7.39 -7.09 9.54
C LEU A 206 -6.06 -6.37 9.46
N ILE A 207 -4.99 -7.11 9.21
CA ILE A 207 -3.63 -6.59 9.05
C ILE A 207 -3.19 -6.94 7.64
N GLN A 208 -2.82 -5.94 6.85
CA GLN A 208 -2.40 -6.15 5.47
C GLN A 208 -0.90 -6.45 5.36
N ASP A 209 -0.40 -6.47 4.12
CA ASP A 209 0.99 -6.80 3.81
C ASP A 209 1.96 -5.72 4.32
N ASN A 210 3.16 -6.14 4.70
CA ASN A 210 4.25 -5.26 5.11
C ASN A 210 3.90 -4.38 6.32
N VAL A 211 3.39 -4.99 7.39
CA VAL A 211 3.03 -4.27 8.62
C VAL A 211 3.97 -4.63 9.77
N LEU A 212 4.40 -3.62 10.51
CA LEU A 212 5.18 -3.77 11.74
C LEU A 212 4.37 -3.29 12.95
N ILE A 213 4.11 -4.20 13.89
CA ILE A 213 3.49 -3.90 15.18
C ILE A 213 4.57 -4.00 16.26
N SER A 214 4.95 -2.86 16.85
CA SER A 214 6.00 -2.75 17.87
C SER A 214 5.59 -3.33 19.23
N ARG A 215 6.55 -3.39 20.16
CA ARG A 215 6.38 -3.96 21.50
C ARG A 215 5.36 -3.16 22.32
N GLY A 216 4.52 -3.86 23.09
CA GLY A 216 3.55 -3.22 23.99
C GLY A 216 2.37 -2.56 23.27
N VAL A 217 2.26 -2.70 21.95
CA VAL A 217 1.09 -2.24 21.20
C VAL A 217 -0.13 -3.07 21.59
N SER A 218 -1.27 -2.41 21.78
CA SER A 218 -2.55 -3.03 22.12
C SER A 218 -3.59 -2.69 21.06
N ILE A 219 -4.01 -3.68 20.27
CA ILE A 219 -5.07 -3.57 19.26
C ILE A 219 -6.32 -4.28 19.78
N LYS A 220 -7.41 -3.54 19.96
CA LYS A 220 -8.66 -4.03 20.57
C LYS A 220 -9.90 -3.56 19.83
N ASP A 221 -11.04 -4.23 20.05
CA ASP A 221 -12.37 -3.80 19.62
C ASP A 221 -12.57 -3.61 18.10
N GLY A 222 -11.72 -4.22 17.27
CA GLY A 222 -11.73 -4.00 15.82
C GLY A 222 -10.57 -3.12 15.34
N ALA A 223 -9.73 -3.59 14.42
CA ALA A 223 -8.87 -2.67 13.68
C ALA A 223 -8.62 -3.14 12.25
N ILE A 224 -8.48 -2.18 11.34
CA ILE A 224 -8.04 -2.43 9.96
C ILE A 224 -6.73 -1.69 9.79
N ILE A 225 -5.64 -2.43 9.58
CA ILE A 225 -4.28 -1.91 9.44
C ILE A 225 -3.84 -2.12 8.00
N GLY A 226 -3.72 -1.01 7.27
CA GLY A 226 -3.34 -0.96 5.86
C GLY A 226 -1.90 -1.36 5.59
N GLN A 227 -1.58 -1.54 4.33
CA GLN A 227 -0.25 -1.98 3.88
C GLN A 227 0.84 -0.97 4.20
N PHE A 228 2.07 -1.43 4.39
CA PHE A 228 3.24 -0.57 4.65
C PHE A 228 3.05 0.34 5.89
N THR A 229 2.41 -0.21 6.92
CA THR A 229 2.08 0.52 8.14
C THR A 229 2.99 0.11 9.29
N VAL A 230 3.39 1.08 10.09
CA VAL A 230 4.15 0.85 11.32
C VAL A 230 3.39 1.42 12.50
N ILE A 231 3.15 0.60 13.52
CA ILE A 231 2.55 1.02 14.78
C ILE A 231 3.60 0.91 15.87
N ASP A 232 4.02 2.05 16.43
CA ASP A 232 5.15 2.08 17.34
C ASP A 232 4.79 1.78 18.82
N GLU A 233 5.82 1.63 19.65
CA GLU A 233 5.75 1.07 20.99
C GLU A 233 4.70 1.71 21.91
N ASN A 234 4.06 0.87 22.73
CA ASN A 234 3.07 1.25 23.75
C ASN A 234 1.83 2.00 23.23
N THR A 235 1.57 1.94 21.92
CA THR A 235 0.39 2.54 21.31
C THR A 235 -0.86 1.66 21.45
N LYS A 236 -2.00 2.30 21.68
CA LYS A 236 -3.31 1.63 21.78
C LYS A 236 -4.17 2.02 20.58
N VAL A 237 -4.63 1.02 19.83
CA VAL A 237 -5.54 1.20 18.70
C VAL A 237 -6.83 0.47 19.01
N SER A 238 -7.96 1.18 18.96
CA SER A 238 -9.27 0.60 19.24
C SER A 238 -10.31 1.05 18.22
N ARG A 239 -11.03 0.10 17.62
CA ARG A 239 -12.08 0.36 16.62
C ARG A 239 -11.65 1.42 15.60
N SER A 240 -10.49 1.26 14.98
CA SER A 240 -9.91 2.30 14.10
C SER A 240 -9.37 1.73 12.79
N ILE A 241 -9.29 2.58 11.78
CA ILE A 241 -8.77 2.25 10.45
C ILE A 241 -7.45 3.01 10.28
N ILE A 242 -6.34 2.29 10.14
CA ILE A 242 -5.05 2.87 9.81
C ILE A 242 -4.81 2.58 8.33
N MET A 243 -4.74 3.63 7.51
CA MET A 243 -4.62 3.53 6.06
C MET A 243 -3.21 3.13 5.66
N ASN A 244 -3.04 2.75 4.39
CA ASN A 244 -1.76 2.37 3.83
C ASN A 244 -0.70 3.47 4.01
N ASN A 245 0.58 3.09 4.06
CA ASN A 245 1.73 3.99 4.16
C ASN A 245 1.68 4.92 5.39
N THR A 246 1.14 4.43 6.52
CA THR A 246 0.98 5.24 7.73
C THR A 246 1.99 4.85 8.82
N TYR A 247 2.57 5.85 9.47
CA TYR A 247 3.38 5.68 10.67
C TYR A 247 2.63 6.21 11.88
N ILE A 248 2.39 5.35 12.87
CA ILE A 248 1.82 5.73 14.16
C ILE A 248 2.95 5.78 15.19
N GLY A 249 3.09 6.95 15.83
CA GLY A 249 4.09 7.20 16.89
C GLY A 249 3.91 6.36 18.15
N ARG A 250 4.81 6.57 19.12
CA ARG A 250 4.80 5.84 20.40
C ARG A 250 3.76 6.43 21.35
N ASN A 251 3.32 5.62 22.32
CA ASN A 251 2.43 6.07 23.40
C ASN A 251 1.13 6.76 22.91
N MET A 252 0.71 6.49 21.66
CA MET A 252 -0.48 7.08 21.09
C MET A 252 -1.73 6.30 21.51
N VAL A 253 -2.88 6.98 21.54
CA VAL A 253 -4.19 6.35 21.77
C VAL A 253 -5.12 6.74 20.65
N ILE A 254 -5.44 5.79 19.78
CA ILE A 254 -6.29 5.99 18.60
C ILE A 254 -7.58 5.20 18.84
N ARG A 255 -8.71 5.91 18.88
CA ARG A 255 -10.03 5.32 19.15
C ARG A 255 -11.07 5.89 18.23
N GLU A 256 -11.74 5.02 17.48
CA GLU A 256 -12.81 5.43 16.55
C GLU A 256 -12.34 6.53 15.59
N LYS A 257 -11.16 6.34 14.99
CA LYS A 257 -10.58 7.26 14.02
C LYS A 257 -10.15 6.55 12.75
N ILE A 258 -10.01 7.32 11.69
CA ILE A 258 -9.33 6.89 10.47
C ILE A 258 -8.03 7.69 10.37
N VAL A 259 -6.88 7.01 10.28
CA VAL A 259 -5.58 7.68 10.14
C VAL A 259 -5.07 7.46 8.73
N ASN A 260 -4.91 8.53 7.97
CA ASN A 260 -4.39 8.54 6.61
C ASN A 260 -3.08 9.30 6.53
N GLY A 261 -1.95 8.60 6.69
CA GLY A 261 -0.64 9.23 6.74
C GLY A 261 -0.54 10.23 7.89
N ARG A 262 -0.48 11.53 7.57
CA ARG A 262 -0.40 12.63 8.55
C ARG A 262 -1.77 13.12 9.03
N ARG A 263 -2.85 12.65 8.42
CA ARG A 263 -4.20 13.13 8.70
C ARG A 263 -4.94 12.18 9.61
N VAL A 264 -5.53 12.70 10.69
CA VAL A 264 -6.43 11.96 11.56
C VAL A 264 -7.85 12.46 11.32
N LEU A 265 -8.70 11.57 10.84
CA LEU A 265 -10.10 11.82 10.52
C LEU A 265 -11.00 11.32 11.66
N ASP A 266 -12.00 12.11 12.00
CA ASP A 266 -13.06 11.75 12.94
C ASP A 266 -14.37 11.46 12.21
N PRO A 267 -14.77 10.18 12.08
CA PRO A 267 -16.01 9.79 11.40
C PRO A 267 -17.27 10.31 12.08
N ALA A 268 -17.23 10.62 13.39
CA ALA A 268 -18.41 11.06 14.12
C ALA A 268 -18.74 12.54 13.87
N SER A 269 -17.71 13.38 13.73
CA SER A 269 -17.83 14.82 13.53
C SER A 269 -17.59 15.27 12.09
N ASP A 270 -17.23 14.35 11.19
CA ASP A 270 -16.89 14.64 9.78
C ASP A 270 -15.77 15.69 9.65
N SER A 271 -14.80 15.63 10.56
CA SER A 271 -13.70 16.59 10.67
C SER A 271 -12.36 15.89 10.61
N TYR A 272 -11.30 16.63 10.28
CA TYR A 272 -9.94 16.10 10.29
C TYR A 272 -8.96 17.05 10.96
N VAL A 273 -7.86 16.46 11.43
CA VAL A 273 -6.70 17.17 11.95
C VAL A 273 -5.49 16.68 11.18
N ASP A 274 -4.79 17.61 10.54
CA ASP A 274 -3.47 17.33 9.97
C ASP A 274 -2.42 17.47 11.08
N LEU A 275 -1.65 16.41 11.31
CA LEU A 275 -0.57 16.40 12.27
C LEU A 275 0.59 17.19 11.66
N ASP A 276 0.83 18.39 12.18
CA ASP A 276 2.03 19.16 11.85
C ASP A 276 3.31 18.40 12.24
N ASP A 277 4.40 18.64 11.52
CA ASP A 277 5.72 18.09 11.83
C ASP A 277 6.14 18.41 13.29
N ALA A 278 5.54 19.44 13.91
CA ALA A 278 5.69 19.79 15.31
C ALA A 278 5.14 18.73 16.27
N PHE A 279 4.05 18.01 15.94
CA PHE A 279 3.50 16.94 16.79
C PHE A 279 4.29 15.63 16.64
N LEU A 280 4.80 15.34 15.44
CA LEU A 280 5.82 14.30 15.23
C LEU A 280 7.12 14.62 15.96
N ALA A 281 7.42 15.91 16.19
CA ALA A 281 8.56 16.39 16.95
C ALA A 281 8.28 16.56 18.46
N ASP A 282 7.04 16.75 18.91
CA ASP A 282 6.75 17.06 20.32
C ASP A 282 6.75 15.82 21.21
N ASP A 283 6.51 14.64 20.64
CA ASP A 283 6.83 13.37 21.30
C ASP A 283 8.36 13.15 21.46
N PHE A 284 9.19 14.00 20.85
CA PHE A 284 10.64 14.07 21.11
C PHE A 284 11.03 15.03 22.26
N LYS A 285 10.07 15.67 22.94
CA LYS A 285 10.41 16.44 24.16
C LYS A 285 10.94 15.58 25.31
N THR A 286 10.94 14.26 25.20
CA THR A 286 11.70 13.40 26.13
C THR A 286 13.20 13.28 25.85
N GLN A 287 13.77 13.80 24.75
CA GLN A 287 15.24 13.94 24.61
C GLN A 287 15.66 15.06 23.60
N SER A 288 15.37 16.33 23.90
CA SER A 288 15.90 17.46 23.10
C SER A 288 17.44 17.59 23.15
N ASN A 289 18.13 16.93 24.09
CA ASN A 289 19.60 16.89 24.16
C ASN A 289 20.28 15.88 23.21
N GLY A 290 19.51 15.05 22.48
CA GLY A 290 20.05 13.94 21.70
C GLY A 290 20.54 14.30 20.29
N ARG A 291 19.96 15.29 19.60
CA ARG A 291 20.20 15.48 18.15
C ARG A 291 21.65 15.89 17.82
N LEU A 292 22.21 16.80 18.61
CA LEU A 292 23.62 17.21 18.50
C LEU A 292 24.56 16.07 18.90
N PHE A 293 24.23 15.35 19.98
CA PHE A 293 24.99 14.20 20.45
C PHE A 293 25.02 13.08 19.40
N PHE A 294 23.90 12.74 18.78
CA PHE A 294 23.82 11.71 17.74
C PHE A 294 24.55 12.11 16.46
N SER A 295 24.53 13.39 16.08
CA SER A 295 25.31 13.90 14.94
C SER A 295 26.82 13.83 15.22
N PHE A 296 27.23 14.18 16.44
CA PHE A 296 28.62 14.03 16.89
C PHE A 296 29.07 12.56 16.92
N MET A 297 28.26 11.68 17.50
CA MET A 297 28.54 10.23 17.51
C MET A 297 28.59 9.62 16.11
N GLU A 298 27.76 10.11 15.18
CA GLU A 298 27.80 9.68 13.77
C GLU A 298 29.13 10.00 13.10
N LYS A 299 29.64 11.23 13.29
CA LYS A 299 30.93 11.65 12.75
C LYS A 299 32.09 10.90 13.38
N LEU A 300 32.03 10.69 14.70
CA LEU A 300 33.04 9.92 15.42
C LEU A 300 33.09 8.47 14.93
N PHE A 301 31.93 7.85 14.71
CA PHE A 301 31.85 6.49 14.18
C PHE A 301 32.26 6.41 12.70
N ALA A 302 31.88 7.39 11.87
CA ALA A 302 32.35 7.49 10.49
C ALA A 302 33.87 7.63 10.42
N LEU A 303 34.48 8.44 11.29
CA LEU A 303 35.93 8.58 11.40
C LEU A 303 36.58 7.25 11.83
N PHE A 304 36.01 6.57 12.82
CA PHE A 304 36.46 5.26 13.25
C PHE A 304 36.46 4.25 12.09
N LEU A 305 35.35 4.14 11.35
CA LEU A 305 35.26 3.27 10.16
C LEU A 305 36.27 3.66 9.09
N ALA A 306 36.43 4.96 8.80
CA ALA A 306 37.38 5.44 7.81
C ALA A 306 38.83 5.06 8.15
N VAL A 307 39.22 5.20 9.42
CA VAL A 307 40.56 4.80 9.88
C VAL A 307 40.72 3.29 9.88
N PHE A 308 39.69 2.56 10.34
CA PHE A 308 39.73 1.10 10.46
C PHE A 308 39.76 0.39 9.09
N GLU A 309 39.05 0.92 8.09
CA GLU A 309 39.02 0.35 6.73
C GLU A 309 40.18 0.82 5.83
N LEU A 310 40.96 1.82 6.25
CA LEU A 310 42.11 2.32 5.49
C LEU A 310 43.12 1.21 5.09
N PRO A 311 43.53 0.30 6.00
CA PRO A 311 44.47 -0.77 5.67
C PRO A 311 43.92 -1.78 4.66
N LEU A 312 42.59 -1.92 4.59
CA LEU A 312 41.91 -2.79 3.62
C LEU A 312 41.70 -2.09 2.27
N TYR A 313 41.49 -0.78 2.28
CA TYR A 313 41.30 0.04 1.08
C TYR A 313 42.59 0.25 0.28
N LEU A 314 43.73 0.46 0.96
CA LEU A 314 45.02 0.73 0.31
C LEU A 314 45.45 -0.38 -0.69
N PRO A 315 45.41 -1.68 -0.35
CA PRO A 315 45.68 -2.75 -1.31
C PRO A 315 44.69 -2.79 -2.47
N VAL A 316 43.40 -2.50 -2.23
CA VAL A 316 42.37 -2.48 -3.28
C VAL A 316 42.65 -1.41 -4.33
N VAL A 317 43.12 -0.22 -3.93
CA VAL A 317 43.50 0.84 -4.85
C VAL A 317 44.79 0.49 -5.60
N LEU A 318 45.80 -0.02 -4.89
CA LEU A 318 47.10 -0.35 -5.48
C LEU A 318 47.04 -1.55 -6.44
N LEU A 319 46.19 -2.53 -6.16
CA LEU A 319 46.03 -3.76 -6.94
C LEU A 319 44.74 -3.77 -7.77
N TRP A 320 44.12 -2.62 -8.00
CA TRP A 320 42.83 -2.51 -8.71
C TRP A 320 42.84 -3.20 -10.08
N LYS A 321 43.95 -3.11 -10.83
CA LYS A 321 44.11 -3.77 -12.14
C LYS A 321 43.88 -5.29 -12.06
N TYR A 322 44.16 -5.91 -10.92
CA TYR A 322 44.06 -7.35 -10.67
C TYR A 322 42.79 -7.76 -9.91
N LEU A 323 42.18 -6.82 -9.19
CA LEU A 323 41.02 -7.07 -8.31
C LEU A 323 39.69 -6.54 -8.89
N LYS A 324 39.70 -5.96 -10.09
CA LYS A 324 38.54 -5.30 -10.73
C LYS A 324 37.31 -6.21 -10.90
N ASP A 325 37.53 -7.51 -11.03
CA ASP A 325 36.46 -8.49 -11.31
C ASP A 325 35.83 -9.04 -10.00
N MET A 326 36.32 -8.61 -8.84
CA MET A 326 35.75 -8.98 -7.54
C MET A 326 34.72 -7.94 -7.06
N PRO A 327 33.55 -8.37 -6.55
CA PRO A 327 32.48 -7.46 -6.12
C PRO A 327 32.85 -6.55 -4.94
N TYR A 328 33.63 -7.06 -3.99
CA TYR A 328 33.92 -6.37 -2.72
C TYR A 328 34.97 -5.24 -2.87
N PRO A 329 36.07 -5.42 -3.62
CA PRO A 329 36.94 -4.32 -4.03
C PRO A 329 36.21 -3.17 -4.76
N ALA A 330 35.25 -3.48 -5.64
CA ALA A 330 34.42 -2.47 -6.31
C ALA A 330 33.50 -1.71 -5.34
N PHE A 331 32.93 -2.42 -4.36
CA PHE A 331 32.14 -1.81 -3.29
C PHE A 331 32.97 -0.88 -2.39
N LEU A 332 34.10 -1.35 -1.86
CA LEU A 332 35.02 -0.55 -1.04
C LEU A 332 35.40 0.76 -1.75
N ARG A 333 35.65 0.72 -3.07
CA ARG A 333 35.98 1.91 -3.87
C ARG A 333 34.85 2.95 -3.94
N THR A 334 33.60 2.53 -3.90
CA THR A 334 32.45 3.44 -3.99
C THR A 334 32.01 3.95 -2.61
N VAL A 335 32.20 3.16 -1.56
CA VAL A 335 31.73 3.45 -0.21
C VAL A 335 32.78 4.15 0.65
N TYR A 336 34.04 3.71 0.60
CA TYR A 336 35.11 4.26 1.45
C TYR A 336 35.32 5.79 1.29
N PRO A 337 35.32 6.37 0.06
CA PRO A 337 35.40 7.82 -0.10
C PRO A 337 34.19 8.56 0.49
N LYS A 338 33.01 7.93 0.49
CA LYS A 338 31.80 8.49 1.09
C LYS A 338 31.86 8.45 2.61
N ILE A 339 32.45 7.42 3.22
CA ILE A 339 32.68 7.35 4.68
C ILE A 339 33.55 8.54 5.13
N TRP A 340 34.65 8.84 4.42
CA TRP A 340 35.48 10.02 4.70
C TRP A 340 34.71 11.34 4.57
N ARG A 341 33.87 11.45 3.53
CA ARG A 341 32.99 12.62 3.35
C ARG A 341 31.94 12.74 4.46
N ALA A 342 31.49 11.64 5.06
CA ALA A 342 30.61 11.65 6.22
C ALA A 342 31.33 12.01 7.53
N ALA A 343 32.60 11.63 7.67
CA ALA A 343 33.41 11.97 8.84
C ALA A 343 33.74 13.47 8.91
N VAL A 344 34.11 14.08 7.77
CA VAL A 344 34.67 15.45 7.73
C VAL A 344 33.71 16.48 7.09
N GLY A 345 32.73 16.03 6.30
CA GLY A 345 31.82 16.89 5.55
C GLY A 345 30.39 16.94 6.10
N PRO A 346 29.46 17.51 5.31
CA PRO A 346 28.03 17.59 5.67
C PRO A 346 27.27 16.28 5.37
N LEU A 347 27.93 15.28 4.77
CA LEU A 347 27.32 14.00 4.40
C LEU A 347 26.96 13.21 5.67
N GLN A 348 25.79 12.58 5.69
CA GLN A 348 25.40 11.69 6.80
C GLN A 348 25.87 10.26 6.51
N LEU A 349 26.31 9.55 7.55
CA LEU A 349 26.75 8.15 7.44
C LEU A 349 25.55 7.25 7.12
N VAL A 350 24.42 7.48 7.79
CA VAL A 350 23.15 6.78 7.52
C VAL A 350 22.04 7.81 7.40
N ARG A 351 21.40 7.91 6.24
CA ARG A 351 20.33 8.90 5.99
C ARG A 351 19.03 8.25 5.52
N PHE A 352 17.95 9.00 5.77
CA PHE A 352 16.59 8.78 5.30
C PHE A 352 16.35 9.42 3.91
N GLY A 353 15.69 8.70 2.99
CA GLY A 353 15.11 9.25 1.75
C GLY A 353 15.97 9.16 0.47
N SER A 354 15.44 9.70 -0.64
CA SER A 354 15.98 9.54 -2.01
C SER A 354 17.14 10.47 -2.38
N GLY A 355 17.57 11.38 -1.49
CA GLY A 355 18.64 12.34 -1.76
C GLY A 355 20.02 11.68 -1.87
N SER A 356 20.90 12.17 -2.74
CA SER A 356 22.22 11.58 -3.05
C SER A 356 23.28 11.63 -1.93
N ASP A 357 22.97 12.30 -0.82
CA ASP A 357 23.98 12.72 0.17
C ASP A 357 24.01 11.79 1.40
N TYR A 358 24.31 10.50 1.17
CA TYR A 358 24.51 9.52 2.25
C TYR A 358 25.50 8.40 1.88
N VAL A 359 25.97 7.67 2.88
CA VAL A 359 26.85 6.50 2.71
C VAL A 359 26.06 5.19 2.68
N PHE A 360 25.19 4.95 3.66
CA PHE A 360 24.36 3.74 3.79
C PHE A 360 22.88 4.07 3.97
N ARG A 361 21.98 3.20 3.51
CA ARG A 361 20.55 3.20 3.87
C ARG A 361 20.26 2.19 4.96
N TYR A 362 19.24 2.43 5.78
CA TYR A 362 18.84 1.43 6.77
C TYR A 362 18.28 0.17 6.09
N SER A 363 17.53 0.35 5.01
CA SER A 363 17.07 -0.74 4.14
C SER A 363 18.20 -1.62 3.57
N ASP A 364 19.46 -1.18 3.57
CA ASP A 364 20.60 -2.03 3.18
C ASP A 364 20.82 -3.23 4.14
N LEU A 365 20.23 -3.18 5.35
CA LEU A 365 20.32 -4.25 6.35
C LEU A 365 19.29 -5.39 6.19
N ARG A 366 18.11 -5.16 5.60
CA ARG A 366 17.00 -6.12 5.61
C ARG A 366 16.49 -6.47 4.21
N TRP A 367 16.27 -7.79 4.02
CA TRP A 367 15.57 -8.43 2.88
C TRP A 367 16.24 -8.24 1.49
N PRO A 368 15.84 -8.99 0.42
CA PRO A 368 16.59 -9.08 -0.84
C PRO A 368 16.65 -7.76 -1.60
N ALA A 369 17.56 -7.69 -2.58
CA ALA A 369 17.69 -6.57 -3.51
C ALA A 369 16.36 -6.17 -4.22
N GLU A 370 15.37 -7.07 -4.21
CA GLU A 370 14.02 -6.96 -4.78
C GLU A 370 13.00 -6.18 -3.94
N ALA A 371 13.34 -5.69 -2.75
CA ALA A 371 12.38 -4.94 -1.92
C ALA A 371 11.85 -3.69 -2.66
N SER A 372 10.52 -3.51 -2.63
CA SER A 372 9.82 -2.43 -3.30
C SER A 372 10.23 -1.06 -2.73
N ALA A 373 10.03 0.02 -3.50
CA ALA A 373 10.38 1.37 -3.04
C ALA A 373 9.65 1.75 -1.73
N SER A 374 8.42 1.26 -1.54
CA SER A 374 7.62 1.49 -0.33
C SER A 374 8.16 0.76 0.90
N GLU A 375 8.61 -0.49 0.75
CA GLU A 375 9.24 -1.25 1.85
C GLU A 375 10.53 -0.58 2.32
N LYS A 376 11.36 -0.15 1.37
CA LYS A 376 12.61 0.58 1.67
C LYS A 376 12.32 1.88 2.42
N ASN A 377 11.28 2.62 1.99
CA ASN A 377 10.86 3.84 2.65
C ASN A 377 10.34 3.56 4.07
N MET A 378 9.56 2.50 4.27
CA MET A 378 9.04 2.11 5.59
C MET A 378 10.16 1.77 6.58
N ASP A 379 11.16 1.01 6.13
CA ASP A 379 12.34 0.68 6.93
C ASP A 379 13.13 1.94 7.33
N ASP A 380 13.31 2.88 6.39
CA ASP A 380 14.00 4.14 6.64
C ASP A 380 13.21 5.05 7.60
N VAL A 381 11.87 5.12 7.50
CA VAL A 381 10.99 5.82 8.46
C VAL A 381 11.12 5.19 9.85
N TYR A 382 11.04 3.86 9.95
CA TYR A 382 11.17 3.17 11.23
C TYR A 382 12.53 3.45 11.88
N TYR A 383 13.62 3.42 11.11
CA TYR A 383 14.96 3.78 11.60
C TYR A 383 15.04 5.23 12.08
N TYR A 384 14.44 6.17 11.35
CA TYR A 384 14.39 7.57 11.75
C TYR A 384 13.84 7.75 13.17
N HIS A 385 12.73 7.06 13.48
CA HIS A 385 12.10 7.13 14.81
C HIS A 385 12.78 6.26 15.89
N HIS A 386 13.63 5.31 15.50
CA HIS A 386 14.33 4.40 16.43
C HIS A 386 15.85 4.61 16.48
N ARG A 387 16.33 5.75 15.96
CA ARG A 387 17.77 6.02 15.87
C ARG A 387 18.39 6.01 17.27
N ASN A 388 19.25 5.01 17.49
CA ASN A 388 20.15 4.94 18.63
C ASN A 388 21.54 4.55 18.13
N PHE A 389 22.55 4.71 19.00
CA PHE A 389 23.94 4.44 18.64
C PHE A 389 24.14 3.01 18.11
N PHE A 390 23.54 2.02 18.77
CA PHE A 390 23.64 0.62 18.36
C PHE A 390 23.07 0.36 16.96
N ARG A 391 21.89 0.90 16.64
CA ARG A 391 21.28 0.74 15.32
C ARG A 391 22.07 1.49 14.25
N MET A 392 22.55 2.69 14.54
CA MET A 392 23.45 3.42 13.64
C MET A 392 24.71 2.60 13.34
N ALA A 393 25.36 2.04 14.36
CA ALA A 393 26.57 1.25 14.18
C ALA A 393 26.30 -0.08 13.46
N SER A 394 25.14 -0.70 13.69
CA SER A 394 24.77 -1.97 13.06
C SER A 394 24.60 -1.86 11.55
N VAL A 395 24.20 -0.68 11.02
CA VAL A 395 23.92 -0.48 9.57
C VAL A 395 25.18 -0.64 8.71
N PRO A 396 26.27 0.14 8.92
CA PRO A 396 27.50 -0.05 8.15
C PRO A 396 28.08 -1.45 8.33
N LEU A 397 28.13 -1.95 9.56
CA LEU A 397 28.71 -3.26 9.87
C LEU A 397 27.95 -4.40 9.18
N GLY A 398 26.62 -4.42 9.27
CA GLY A 398 25.78 -5.43 8.64
C GLY A 398 25.80 -5.34 7.12
N SER A 399 25.80 -4.13 6.54
CA SER A 399 25.90 -3.91 5.09
C SER A 399 27.22 -4.44 4.52
N GLN A 400 28.33 -4.16 5.21
CA GLN A 400 29.65 -4.65 4.81
C GLN A 400 29.80 -6.15 4.97
N LEU A 401 29.39 -6.72 6.11
CA LEU A 401 29.40 -8.17 6.36
C LEU A 401 28.56 -8.92 5.33
N ARG A 402 27.35 -8.42 5.03
CA ARG A 402 26.49 -9.04 4.03
C ARG A 402 27.16 -9.02 2.66
N ARG A 403 27.69 -7.89 2.19
CA ARG A 403 28.37 -7.81 0.89
C ARG A 403 29.65 -8.65 0.81
N MET A 404 30.33 -8.88 1.94
CA MET A 404 31.39 -9.89 2.02
C MET A 404 30.82 -11.31 1.88
N LEU A 405 29.67 -11.61 2.49
CA LEU A 405 29.03 -12.94 2.44
C LEU A 405 28.34 -13.23 1.10
N THR A 406 27.78 -12.22 0.42
CA THR A 406 27.20 -12.38 -0.93
C THR A 406 28.27 -12.75 -1.97
N LEU A 407 29.57 -12.57 -1.68
CA LEU A 407 30.66 -13.13 -2.49
C LEU A 407 30.61 -14.66 -2.60
N GLN A 408 29.85 -15.36 -1.76
CA GLN A 408 29.68 -16.81 -1.82
C GLN A 408 28.51 -17.30 -2.69
N LYS A 409 27.65 -16.41 -3.21
CA LYS A 409 26.64 -16.77 -4.21
C LYS A 409 26.90 -15.99 -5.49
N PRO A 410 27.17 -16.66 -6.63
CA PRO A 410 27.32 -15.97 -7.90
C PRO A 410 25.98 -15.33 -8.26
N ASP A 411 25.93 -14.01 -8.22
CA ASP A 411 24.79 -13.21 -8.68
C ASP A 411 24.99 -12.93 -10.17
N ASN A 412 24.19 -13.60 -11.01
CA ASN A 412 24.27 -13.55 -12.48
C ASN A 412 23.66 -12.26 -13.08
N THR A 413 23.47 -11.21 -12.30
CA THR A 413 22.58 -10.09 -12.63
C THR A 413 23.29 -8.80 -13.02
N LEU A 414 24.63 -8.76 -13.08
CA LEU A 414 25.39 -7.57 -13.52
C LEU A 414 25.88 -7.63 -14.97
N ARG A 415 25.32 -8.51 -15.81
CA ARG A 415 25.72 -8.64 -17.23
C ARG A 415 24.82 -7.91 -18.23
N ASP A 416 23.60 -7.53 -17.87
CA ASP A 416 22.64 -7.00 -18.87
C ASP A 416 22.55 -5.46 -18.96
N GLU A 417 23.27 -4.70 -18.12
CA GLU A 417 23.19 -3.23 -18.17
C GLU A 417 24.23 -2.55 -19.10
N LYS A 418 24.97 -3.33 -19.91
CA LYS A 418 25.98 -2.79 -20.83
C LYS A 418 25.74 -3.02 -22.33
N ASP A 419 24.74 -3.82 -22.71
CA ASP A 419 24.48 -4.13 -24.13
C ASP A 419 23.26 -3.40 -24.72
N GLY A 420 22.65 -2.45 -23.99
CA GLY A 420 21.50 -1.64 -24.48
C GLY A 420 21.85 -0.28 -25.11
N LEU A 421 23.13 0.06 -25.24
CA LEU A 421 23.61 1.30 -25.83
C LEU A 421 24.62 0.98 -26.94
N ASN A 422 24.14 0.31 -27.98
CA ASN A 422 24.60 0.35 -29.38
C ASN A 422 23.98 -0.83 -30.16
N ALA A 423 22.72 -0.69 -30.56
CA ALA A 423 22.13 -1.35 -31.73
C ALA A 423 20.85 -0.61 -32.12
#